data_AF-A0A8J7FLH8-F1
#
_entry.id   AF-A0A8J7FLH8-F1
#
_cell.length_a   1.000
_cell.length_b   1.000
_cell.length_c   1.000
_cell.angle_alpha   90.00
_cell.angle_beta   90.00
_cell.angle_gamma   90.00
#
_symmetry.space_group_name_H-M   'P 1'
#
loop_
_entity.id
_entity.type
_entity.pdbx_description
1 polymer ?
#
loop_
_entity_poly.entity_id
_entity_poly.type
_entity_poly.pdbx_seq_one_letter_code
_entity_poly.pdbx_strand_id
1 'polypeptide(L)'
;MRRVLLGAMAGMMIPLYSAYADIKTDLADGVSMETLLENAKKADLTEAEVITQIKAALAETAKTDPDQAVTAAKAVAKSLPDAAVAVAQAVTEAAPQAAAAVAQAITEAAPTQAANIAASVTTAAGENANAADIAASVTTAAGENANAADIAASVTTAAGENANAADIAASVTTAAGDNANAADIAASVTTAAGENANAADIAASVTTAAGE
;
A
#
# COMPACT_ATOMS: atom_id res chain seq x y z
N MET A 1 -1.75 25.20 13.87
CA MET A 1 -2.39 26.46 14.29
C MET A 1 -3.00 27.11 13.06
N ARG A 2 -4.33 27.13 12.97
CA ARG A 2 -5.06 27.75 11.85
C ARG A 2 -4.81 29.26 11.89
N ARG A 3 -4.13 29.83 10.90
CA ARG A 3 -3.93 31.28 10.81
C ARG A 3 -5.20 31.90 10.25
N VAL A 4 -6.01 32.47 11.14
CA VAL A 4 -7.22 33.21 10.78
C VAL A 4 -6.80 34.61 10.34
N LEU A 5 -6.91 34.92 9.05
CA LEU A 5 -6.83 36.30 8.55
C LEU A 5 -8.23 36.92 8.60
N LEU A 6 -8.54 37.61 9.70
CA LEU A 6 -9.75 38.43 9.84
C LEU A 6 -9.63 39.65 8.90
N GLY A 7 -10.30 39.61 7.75
CA GLY A 7 -10.56 40.79 6.94
C GLY A 7 -11.90 41.41 7.34
N ALA A 8 -11.88 42.56 8.01
CA ALA A 8 -13.09 43.32 8.29
C ALA A 8 -13.57 44.05 7.03
N MET A 9 -14.64 43.57 6.41
CA MET A 9 -15.44 44.33 5.45
C MET A 9 -16.90 44.33 5.91
N ALA A 10 -17.49 45.51 5.95
CA ALA A 10 -18.79 45.79 6.51
C ALA A 10 -19.92 44.98 5.84
N GLY A 11 -20.78 44.36 6.66
CA GLY A 11 -22.19 44.15 6.32
C GLY A 11 -22.60 42.86 5.59
N MET A 12 -21.70 41.92 5.32
CA MET A 12 -22.10 40.60 4.82
C MET A 12 -21.14 39.52 5.34
N MET A 13 -21.62 38.69 6.27
CA MET A 13 -20.96 37.47 6.71
C MET A 13 -20.98 36.46 5.55
N ILE A 14 -20.07 36.63 4.60
CA ILE A 14 -19.62 35.52 3.77
C ILE A 14 -18.48 34.90 4.59
N PRO A 15 -18.64 33.69 5.14
CA PRO A 15 -17.53 33.00 5.78
C PRO A 15 -16.50 32.70 4.69
N LEU A 16 -15.53 33.60 4.52
CA LEU A 16 -14.29 33.32 3.83
C LEU A 16 -13.45 32.46 4.77
N TYR A 17 -13.86 31.20 4.98
CA TYR A 17 -12.90 30.18 5.35
C TYR A 17 -11.88 30.18 4.23
N SER A 18 -10.70 30.74 4.50
CA SER A 18 -9.53 30.46 3.68
C SER A 18 -9.29 28.96 3.80
N ALA A 19 -9.92 28.18 2.93
CA ALA A 19 -9.74 26.75 2.76
C ALA A 19 -8.36 26.49 2.14
N TYR A 20 -7.31 26.97 2.81
CA TYR A 20 -5.99 26.42 2.58
C TYR A 20 -6.10 24.92 2.85
N ALA A 21 -5.67 24.12 1.88
CA ALA A 21 -5.77 22.66 1.91
C ALA A 21 -5.12 22.13 3.20
N ASP A 22 -5.93 21.84 4.21
CA ASP A 22 -5.51 21.06 5.36
C ASP A 22 -5.79 19.62 4.99
N ILE A 23 -4.92 19.05 4.13
CA ILE A 23 -5.08 17.72 3.54
C ILE A 23 -5.35 16.67 4.63
N LYS A 24 -4.74 16.84 5.81
CA LYS A 24 -4.97 15.96 6.94
C LYS A 24 -6.40 16.05 7.47
N THR A 25 -6.87 17.26 7.73
CA THR A 25 -8.25 17.47 8.22
C THR A 25 -9.28 17.09 7.15
N ASP A 26 -9.06 17.49 5.90
CA ASP A 26 -9.95 17.20 4.79
C ASP A 26 -10.10 15.69 4.55
N LEU A 27 -9.00 14.94 4.66
CA LEU A 27 -9.02 13.49 4.55
C LEU A 27 -9.72 12.82 5.74
N ALA A 28 -9.53 13.35 6.96
CA ALA A 28 -10.21 12.86 8.16
C ALA A 28 -11.72 13.16 8.14
N ASP A 29 -12.11 14.31 7.59
CA ASP A 29 -13.50 14.75 7.44
C ASP A 29 -14.21 14.09 6.25
N GLY A 30 -13.51 13.24 5.49
CA GLY A 30 -14.06 12.50 4.34
C GLY A 30 -14.35 13.39 3.13
N VAL A 31 -13.67 14.53 3.01
CA VAL A 31 -13.77 15.42 1.85
C VAL A 31 -13.35 14.66 0.59
N SER A 32 -14.04 14.90 -0.51
CA SER A 32 -13.73 14.23 -1.78
C SER A 32 -12.30 14.57 -2.24
N MET A 33 -11.62 13.58 -2.82
CA MET A 33 -10.26 13.78 -3.33
C MET A 33 -10.21 14.86 -4.42
N GLU A 34 -11.28 15.02 -5.20
CA GLU A 34 -11.41 16.08 -6.22
C GLU A 34 -11.39 17.48 -5.58
N THR A 35 -12.17 17.69 -4.51
CA THR A 35 -12.18 18.95 -3.76
C THR A 35 -10.85 19.22 -3.07
N LEU A 36 -10.24 18.19 -2.48
CA LEU A 36 -8.94 18.29 -1.82
C LEU A 36 -7.85 18.72 -2.81
N LEU A 37 -7.82 18.12 -4.00
CA LEU A 37 -6.88 18.48 -5.06
C LEU A 37 -7.15 19.88 -5.63
N GLU A 38 -8.41 20.28 -5.74
CA GLU A 38 -8.77 21.63 -6.17
C GLU A 38 -8.33 22.69 -5.14
N ASN A 39 -8.51 22.42 -3.85
CA ASN A 39 -8.06 23.28 -2.76
C ASN A 39 -6.53 23.37 -2.71
N ALA A 40 -5.82 22.25 -2.95
CA ALA A 40 -4.37 22.23 -3.00
C ALA A 40 -3.82 23.10 -4.15
N LYS A 41 -4.45 23.03 -5.33
CA LYS A 41 -4.12 23.89 -6.47
C LYS A 41 -4.34 25.37 -6.16
N LYS A 42 -5.45 25.72 -5.49
CA LYS A 42 -5.74 27.10 -5.05
C LYS A 42 -4.73 27.61 -4.01
N ALA A 43 -4.04 26.71 -3.32
CA ALA A 43 -3.00 27.02 -2.36
C ALA A 43 -1.58 27.09 -2.99
N ASP A 44 -1.46 27.00 -4.33
CA ASP A 44 -0.19 26.95 -5.07
C ASP A 44 0.74 25.79 -4.66
N LEU A 45 0.17 24.69 -4.15
CA LEU A 45 0.94 23.48 -3.83
C LEU A 45 1.27 22.69 -5.10
N THR A 46 2.50 22.20 -5.17
CA THR A 46 2.92 21.24 -6.20
C THR A 46 2.35 19.86 -5.93
N GLU A 47 2.24 19.04 -6.98
CA GLU A 47 1.76 17.66 -6.85
C GLU A 47 2.61 16.81 -5.88
N ALA A 48 3.94 17.02 -5.88
CA ALA A 48 4.84 16.36 -4.95
C ALA A 48 4.59 16.75 -3.48
N GLU A 49 4.29 18.01 -3.21
CA GLU A 49 3.94 18.48 -1.86
C GLU A 49 2.59 17.91 -1.41
N VAL A 50 1.62 17.84 -2.31
CA VAL A 50 0.32 17.20 -2.06
C VAL A 50 0.50 15.74 -1.69
N ILE A 51 1.24 14.97 -2.49
CA ILE A 51 1.53 13.55 -2.21
C ILE A 51 2.24 13.40 -0.87
N THR A 52 3.22 14.26 -0.57
CA THR A 52 3.93 14.23 0.71
C THR A 52 2.99 14.45 1.89
N GLN A 53 2.07 15.42 1.79
CA GLN A 53 1.09 15.69 2.84
C GLN A 53 0.04 14.57 2.97
N ILE A 54 -0.43 13.99 1.85
CA ILE A 54 -1.34 12.85 1.85
C ILE A 54 -0.70 11.66 2.55
N LYS A 55 0.56 11.32 2.22
CA LYS A 55 1.30 10.24 2.89
C LYS A 55 1.35 10.44 4.40
N ALA A 56 1.72 11.64 4.84
CA ALA A 56 1.81 11.95 6.26
C ALA A 56 0.44 11.89 6.97
N ALA A 57 -0.61 12.39 6.32
CA ALA A 57 -1.98 12.33 6.83
C ALA A 57 -2.49 10.89 6.97
N LEU A 58 -2.27 10.07 5.93
CA LEU A 58 -2.66 8.66 5.92
C LEU A 58 -1.88 7.85 6.96
N ALA A 59 -0.56 8.04 7.06
CA ALA A 59 0.26 7.37 8.07
C ALA A 59 -0.20 7.73 9.49
N GLU A 60 -0.55 8.99 9.74
CA GLU A 60 -1.06 9.40 11.06
C GLU A 60 -2.46 8.82 11.33
N THR A 61 -3.33 8.80 10.32
CA THR A 61 -4.65 8.17 10.40
C THR A 61 -4.50 6.68 10.69
N ALA A 62 -3.56 5.99 10.04
CA ALA A 62 -3.34 4.56 10.19
C ALA A 62 -2.95 4.16 11.63
N LYS A 63 -2.28 5.04 12.38
CA LYS A 63 -1.93 4.79 13.79
C LYS A 63 -3.16 4.74 14.70
N THR A 64 -4.22 5.47 14.35
CA THR A 64 -5.42 5.61 15.18
C THR A 64 -6.63 4.86 14.64
N ASP A 65 -6.73 4.74 13.32
CA ASP A 65 -7.83 4.11 12.58
C ASP A 65 -7.27 3.53 11.26
N PRO A 66 -6.72 2.30 11.31
CA PRO A 66 -6.19 1.61 10.12
C PRO A 66 -7.23 1.41 9.01
N ASP A 67 -8.49 1.12 9.36
CA ASP A 67 -9.54 0.84 8.38
C ASP A 67 -9.92 2.11 7.59
N GLN A 68 -10.00 3.25 8.28
CA GLN A 68 -10.19 4.54 7.63
C GLN A 68 -8.98 4.88 6.74
N ALA A 69 -7.75 4.62 7.19
CA ALA A 69 -6.55 4.86 6.39
C ALA A 69 -6.51 4.01 5.12
N VAL A 70 -6.90 2.73 5.18
CA VAL A 70 -7.01 1.85 4.00
C VAL A 70 -8.05 2.40 3.02
N THR A 71 -9.22 2.80 3.52
CA THR A 71 -10.29 3.37 2.69
C THR A 71 -9.84 4.65 1.98
N ALA A 72 -9.18 5.55 2.72
CA ALA A 72 -8.65 6.78 2.20
C ALA A 72 -7.50 6.54 1.20
N ALA A 73 -6.60 5.58 1.46
CA ALA A 73 -5.53 5.22 0.55
C ALA A 73 -6.07 4.62 -0.77
N LYS A 74 -7.13 3.81 -0.72
CA LYS A 74 -7.84 3.34 -1.92
C LYS A 74 -8.39 4.50 -2.75
N ALA A 75 -9.00 5.49 -2.10
CA ALA A 75 -9.51 6.68 -2.76
C ALA A 75 -8.39 7.50 -3.41
N VAL A 76 -7.26 7.67 -2.71
CA VAL A 76 -6.06 8.31 -3.25
C VAL A 76 -5.56 7.57 -4.48
N ALA A 77 -5.37 6.25 -4.40
CA ALA A 77 -4.85 5.46 -5.51
C ALA A 77 -5.74 5.50 -6.75
N LYS A 78 -7.06 5.61 -6.57
CA LYS A 78 -8.01 5.79 -7.69
C LYS A 78 -7.88 7.16 -8.36
N SER A 79 -7.65 8.22 -7.59
CA SER A 79 -7.58 9.60 -8.09
C SER A 79 -6.17 10.00 -8.54
N LEU A 80 -5.15 9.41 -7.93
CA LEU A 80 -3.73 9.64 -8.13
C LEU A 80 -3.01 8.29 -8.21
N PRO A 81 -3.11 7.57 -9.33
CA PRO A 81 -2.44 6.28 -9.48
C PRO A 81 -0.94 6.38 -9.17
N ASP A 82 -0.26 7.43 -9.61
CA ASP A 82 1.18 7.60 -9.38
C ASP A 82 1.57 7.71 -7.89
N ALA A 83 0.62 8.01 -7.00
CA ALA A 83 0.83 8.03 -5.56
C ALA A 83 0.59 6.67 -4.88
N ALA A 84 -0.03 5.70 -5.57
CA ALA A 84 -0.56 4.46 -4.99
C ALA A 84 0.49 3.65 -4.21
N VAL A 85 1.67 3.43 -4.79
CA VAL A 85 2.77 2.70 -4.13
C VAL A 85 3.24 3.44 -2.89
N ALA A 86 3.43 4.76 -3.00
CA ALA A 86 3.95 5.58 -1.91
C ALA A 86 2.97 5.70 -0.73
N VAL A 87 1.66 5.69 -0.98
CA VAL A 87 0.64 5.67 0.08
C VAL A 87 0.46 4.28 0.66
N ALA A 88 0.54 3.21 -0.14
CA ALA A 88 0.51 1.83 0.36
C ALA A 88 1.65 1.58 1.36
N GLN A 89 2.86 2.03 1.00
CA GLN A 89 4.03 2.00 1.87
C GLN A 89 3.77 2.74 3.18
N ALA A 90 3.35 4.02 3.10
CA ALA A 90 3.18 4.87 4.27
C ALA A 90 2.13 4.35 5.26
N VAL A 91 1.01 3.80 4.76
CA VAL A 91 -0.01 3.19 5.61
C VAL A 91 0.52 1.90 6.23
N THR A 92 1.23 1.07 5.48
CA THR A 92 1.78 -0.19 5.97
C THR A 92 2.87 0.02 7.03
N GLU A 93 3.78 0.97 6.82
CA GLU A 93 4.81 1.32 7.82
C GLU A 93 4.18 1.80 9.13
N ALA A 94 3.09 2.57 9.04
CA ALA A 94 2.39 3.08 10.22
C ALA A 94 1.48 2.05 10.90
N ALA A 95 0.93 1.11 10.13
CA ALA A 95 0.04 0.05 10.60
C ALA A 95 0.33 -1.26 9.85
N PRO A 96 1.39 -2.00 10.21
CA PRO A 96 1.76 -3.24 9.53
C PRO A 96 0.64 -4.30 9.52
N GLN A 97 -0.22 -4.31 10.53
CA GLN A 97 -1.39 -5.18 10.61
C GLN A 97 -2.41 -4.92 9.49
N ALA A 98 -2.39 -3.75 8.85
CA ALA A 98 -3.26 -3.39 7.74
C ALA A 98 -2.68 -3.77 6.37
N ALA A 99 -1.44 -4.27 6.30
CA ALA A 99 -0.70 -4.54 5.06
C ALA A 99 -1.52 -5.31 4.00
N ALA A 100 -2.18 -6.40 4.39
CA ALA A 100 -2.98 -7.20 3.47
C ALA A 100 -4.18 -6.42 2.91
N ALA A 101 -4.90 -5.69 3.78
CA ALA A 101 -6.03 -4.86 3.39
C ALA A 101 -5.59 -3.69 2.50
N VAL A 102 -4.45 -3.06 2.80
CA VAL A 102 -3.81 -2.03 1.97
C VAL A 102 -3.49 -2.59 0.58
N ALA A 103 -2.79 -3.71 0.51
CA ALA A 103 -2.39 -4.32 -0.77
C ALA A 103 -3.61 -4.67 -1.61
N GLN A 104 -4.65 -5.28 -1.03
CA GLN A 104 -5.87 -5.62 -1.75
C GLN A 104 -6.59 -4.36 -2.24
N ALA A 105 -6.90 -3.43 -1.34
CA ALA A 105 -7.71 -2.26 -1.64
C ALA A 105 -7.07 -1.35 -2.69
N ILE A 106 -5.75 -1.13 -2.59
CA ILE A 106 -5.00 -0.27 -3.50
C ILE A 106 -4.73 -0.99 -4.83
N THR A 107 -4.47 -2.29 -4.83
CA THR A 107 -4.35 -3.08 -6.07
C THR A 107 -5.63 -3.05 -6.89
N GLU A 108 -6.80 -3.16 -6.26
CA GLU A 108 -8.09 -3.00 -6.95
C GLU A 108 -8.25 -1.62 -7.58
N ALA A 109 -7.73 -0.56 -6.93
CA ALA A 109 -7.81 0.81 -7.44
C ALA A 109 -6.74 1.13 -8.50
N ALA A 110 -5.58 0.47 -8.43
CA ALA A 110 -4.44 0.67 -9.31
C ALA A 110 -3.85 -0.68 -9.80
N PRO A 111 -4.59 -1.45 -10.61
CA PRO A 111 -4.22 -2.82 -10.98
C PRO A 111 -2.92 -2.91 -11.79
N THR A 112 -2.57 -1.85 -12.54
CA THR A 112 -1.30 -1.77 -13.29
C THR A 112 -0.07 -1.67 -12.36
N GLN A 113 -0.26 -1.35 -11.09
CA GLN A 113 0.80 -1.23 -10.09
C GLN A 113 0.77 -2.36 -9.07
N ALA A 114 -0.06 -3.38 -9.25
CA ALA A 114 -0.29 -4.45 -8.28
C ALA A 114 1.01 -5.08 -7.76
N ALA A 115 1.92 -5.43 -8.67
CA ALA A 115 3.23 -6.00 -8.34
C ALA A 115 4.09 -5.05 -7.49
N ASN A 116 4.14 -3.77 -7.86
CA ASN A 116 4.90 -2.75 -7.13
C ASN A 116 4.28 -2.47 -5.74
N ILE A 117 2.96 -2.48 -5.63
CA ILE A 117 2.24 -2.33 -4.36
C ILE A 117 2.56 -3.53 -3.46
N ALA A 118 2.47 -4.75 -3.98
CA ALA A 118 2.74 -5.96 -3.21
C ALA A 118 4.19 -6.03 -2.72
N ALA A 119 5.17 -5.69 -3.56
CA ALA A 119 6.56 -5.57 -3.16
C ALA A 119 6.75 -4.51 -2.06
N SER A 120 6.22 -3.30 -2.28
CA SER A 120 6.37 -2.20 -1.33
C SER A 120 5.73 -2.48 0.03
N VAL A 121 4.54 -3.08 0.04
CA VAL A 121 3.86 -3.53 1.25
C VAL A 121 4.67 -4.62 1.96
N THR A 122 5.22 -5.58 1.22
CA THR A 122 6.04 -6.67 1.78
C THR A 122 7.32 -6.13 2.42
N THR A 123 8.03 -5.20 1.75
CA THR A 123 9.20 -4.54 2.32
C THR A 123 8.84 -3.75 3.58
N ALA A 124 7.77 -2.95 3.53
CA ALA A 124 7.31 -2.17 4.68
C ALA A 124 6.86 -3.05 5.87
N ALA A 125 6.31 -4.22 5.59
CA ALA A 125 5.88 -5.19 6.60
C ALA A 125 7.02 -6.12 7.07
N GLY A 126 8.11 -6.23 6.32
CA GLY A 126 9.11 -7.30 6.46
C GLY A 126 9.70 -7.43 7.85
N GLU A 127 9.99 -6.32 8.54
CA GLU A 127 10.56 -6.36 9.88
C GLU A 127 9.56 -6.81 10.97
N ASN A 128 8.29 -7.02 10.61
CA ASN A 128 7.25 -7.52 11.51
C ASN A 128 7.33 -9.04 11.66
N ALA A 129 7.06 -9.55 12.88
CA ALA A 129 6.92 -10.97 13.16
C ALA A 129 5.88 -11.67 12.26
N ASN A 130 4.88 -10.92 11.77
CA ASN A 130 3.80 -11.44 10.93
C ASN A 130 4.07 -11.30 9.42
N ALA A 131 5.31 -11.02 9.00
CA ALA A 131 5.62 -10.76 7.59
C ALA A 131 5.24 -11.93 6.66
N ALA A 132 5.41 -13.18 7.12
CA ALA A 132 5.02 -14.37 6.36
C ALA A 132 3.49 -14.48 6.18
N ASP A 133 2.71 -14.25 7.24
CA ASP A 133 1.24 -14.25 7.18
C ASP A 133 0.70 -13.12 6.29
N ILE A 134 1.34 -11.95 6.35
CA ILE A 134 1.02 -10.80 5.49
C ILE A 134 1.29 -11.17 4.03
N ALA A 135 2.45 -11.74 3.72
CA ALA A 135 2.79 -12.14 2.36
C ALA A 135 1.84 -13.21 1.81
N ALA A 136 1.46 -14.21 2.62
CA ALA A 136 0.44 -15.19 2.25
C ALA A 136 -0.90 -14.51 1.93
N SER A 137 -1.37 -13.63 2.80
CA SER A 137 -2.63 -12.90 2.62
C SER A 137 -2.63 -12.02 1.36
N VAL A 138 -1.50 -11.34 1.09
CA VAL A 138 -1.30 -10.55 -0.13
C VAL A 138 -1.37 -11.44 -1.37
N THR A 139 -0.70 -12.60 -1.35
CA THR A 139 -0.72 -13.57 -2.45
C THR A 139 -2.10 -14.17 -2.69
N THR A 140 -2.83 -14.53 -1.64
CA THR A 140 -4.21 -15.04 -1.77
C THR A 140 -5.12 -13.98 -2.39
N ALA A 141 -5.07 -12.74 -1.91
CA ALA A 141 -5.85 -11.63 -2.46
C ALA A 141 -5.47 -11.31 -3.93
N ALA A 142 -4.19 -11.43 -4.26
CA ALA A 142 -3.68 -11.30 -5.62
C ALA A 142 -4.10 -12.46 -6.52
N GLY A 143 -4.43 -13.61 -5.95
CA GLY A 143 -4.67 -14.83 -6.68
C GLY A 143 -5.88 -14.79 -7.62
N GLU A 144 -6.84 -13.92 -7.32
CA GLU A 144 -8.00 -13.64 -8.17
C GLU A 144 -7.67 -12.69 -9.36
N ASN A 145 -6.45 -12.15 -9.42
CA ASN A 145 -5.99 -11.19 -10.43
C ASN A 145 -5.15 -11.88 -11.53
N ALA A 146 -5.25 -11.39 -12.77
CA ALA A 146 -4.39 -11.79 -13.88
C ALA A 146 -2.88 -11.61 -13.59
N ASN A 147 -2.54 -10.71 -12.67
CA ASN A 147 -1.16 -10.41 -12.27
C ASN A 147 -0.64 -11.30 -11.12
N ALA A 148 -1.35 -12.37 -10.74
CA ALA A 148 -1.01 -13.18 -9.56
C ALA A 148 0.45 -13.69 -9.55
N ALA A 149 0.96 -14.16 -10.70
CA ALA A 149 2.33 -14.66 -10.82
C ALA A 149 3.37 -13.53 -10.66
N ASP A 150 3.12 -12.36 -11.24
CA ASP A 150 4.00 -11.19 -11.13
C ASP A 150 4.02 -10.63 -9.70
N ILE A 151 2.86 -10.64 -9.03
CA ILE A 151 2.74 -10.24 -7.63
C ILE A 151 3.54 -11.21 -6.74
N ALA A 152 3.36 -12.51 -6.91
CA ALA A 152 4.09 -13.51 -6.12
C ALA A 152 5.62 -13.44 -6.33
N ALA A 153 6.08 -13.22 -7.56
CA ALA A 153 7.50 -12.96 -7.83
C ALA A 153 7.98 -11.73 -7.08
N SER A 154 7.26 -10.61 -7.20
CA SER A 154 7.64 -9.34 -6.58
C SER A 154 7.66 -9.39 -5.05
N VAL A 155 6.70 -10.10 -4.44
CA VAL A 155 6.69 -10.38 -3.00
C VAL A 155 7.91 -11.22 -2.60
N THR A 156 8.24 -12.27 -3.36
CA THR A 156 9.38 -13.15 -3.07
C THR A 156 10.71 -12.40 -3.18
N THR A 157 10.88 -11.58 -4.21
CA THR A 157 12.08 -10.74 -4.37
C THR A 157 12.22 -9.76 -3.20
N ALA A 158 11.15 -9.04 -2.85
CA ALA A 158 11.14 -8.10 -1.73
C ALA A 158 11.41 -8.77 -0.38
N ALA A 159 10.86 -9.98 -0.18
CA ALA A 159 11.04 -10.75 1.04
C ALA A 159 12.48 -11.23 1.24
N GLY A 160 13.18 -11.52 0.14
CA GLY A 160 14.53 -12.07 0.24
C GLY A 160 15.59 -11.07 0.71
N GLU A 161 15.27 -9.78 0.77
CA GLU A 161 16.10 -8.76 1.44
C GLU A 161 15.98 -8.79 2.98
N ASN A 162 15.12 -9.65 3.53
CA ASN A 162 14.75 -9.69 4.94
C ASN A 162 15.13 -11.02 5.60
N ALA A 163 15.28 -11.03 6.93
CA ALA A 163 15.61 -12.22 7.73
C ALA A 163 14.55 -13.34 7.61
N ASN A 164 13.29 -12.98 7.31
CA ASN A 164 12.17 -13.91 7.18
C ASN A 164 11.98 -14.45 5.75
N ALA A 165 12.98 -14.30 4.88
CA ALA A 165 12.91 -14.63 3.46
C ALA A 165 12.37 -16.04 3.17
N ALA A 166 12.90 -17.06 3.86
CA ALA A 166 12.54 -18.46 3.64
C ALA A 166 11.09 -18.75 4.08
N ASP A 167 10.66 -18.18 5.21
CA ASP A 167 9.30 -18.35 5.76
C ASP A 167 8.26 -17.65 4.90
N ILE A 168 8.58 -16.45 4.41
CA ILE A 168 7.71 -15.70 3.48
C ILE A 168 7.54 -16.48 2.18
N ALA A 169 8.62 -16.97 1.58
CA ALA A 169 8.55 -17.70 0.32
C ALA A 169 7.78 -19.03 0.44
N ALA A 170 7.94 -19.74 1.57
CA ALA A 170 7.13 -20.92 1.87
C ALA A 170 5.64 -20.57 1.93
N SER A 171 5.30 -19.52 2.70
CA SER A 171 3.91 -19.09 2.90
C SER A 171 3.26 -18.59 1.61
N VAL A 172 4.02 -17.89 0.75
CA VAL A 172 3.58 -17.49 -0.59
C VAL A 172 3.31 -18.71 -1.47
N THR A 173 4.18 -19.73 -1.41
CA THR A 173 4.02 -20.96 -2.20
C THR A 173 2.76 -21.74 -1.77
N THR A 174 2.54 -21.90 -0.47
CA THR A 174 1.34 -22.55 0.07
C THR A 174 0.08 -21.77 -0.33
N ALA A 175 0.06 -20.45 -0.14
CA ALA A 175 -1.07 -19.60 -0.52
C ALA A 175 -1.38 -19.65 -2.03
N ALA A 176 -0.37 -19.91 -2.86
CA ALA A 176 -0.54 -20.07 -4.30
C ALA A 176 -1.12 -21.42 -4.71
N GLY A 177 -0.96 -22.48 -3.90
CA GLY A 177 -1.44 -23.83 -4.20
C GLY A 177 -2.95 -23.92 -4.40
N ASP A 178 -3.71 -23.04 -3.73
CA ASP A 178 -5.18 -22.96 -3.86
C ASP A 178 -5.64 -22.13 -5.07
N ASN A 179 -4.70 -21.59 -5.87
CA ASN A 179 -5.00 -20.72 -7.00
C ASN A 179 -5.09 -21.50 -8.33
N ALA A 180 -5.99 -21.09 -9.22
CA ALA A 180 -6.02 -21.54 -10.61
C ALA A 180 -4.68 -21.33 -11.35
N ASN A 181 -3.89 -20.33 -10.94
CA ASN A 181 -2.57 -20.01 -11.49
C ASN A 181 -1.40 -20.62 -10.68
N ALA A 182 -1.65 -21.63 -9.83
CA ALA A 182 -0.66 -22.21 -8.92
C ALA A 182 0.68 -22.58 -9.60
N ALA A 183 0.62 -23.20 -10.79
CA ALA A 183 1.81 -23.62 -11.52
C ALA A 183 2.66 -22.43 -11.99
N ASP A 184 2.03 -21.38 -12.50
CA ASP A 184 2.72 -20.17 -12.96
C ASP A 184 3.30 -19.40 -11.79
N ILE A 185 2.56 -19.33 -10.66
CA ILE A 185 3.06 -18.71 -9.44
C ILE A 185 4.26 -19.48 -8.89
N ALA A 186 4.19 -20.81 -8.80
CA ALA A 186 5.30 -21.63 -8.31
C ALA A 186 6.56 -21.47 -9.16
N ALA A 187 6.42 -21.41 -10.49
CA ALA A 187 7.53 -21.14 -11.39
C ALA A 187 8.15 -19.75 -11.12
N SER A 188 7.31 -18.71 -11.05
CA SER A 188 7.74 -17.33 -10.79
C SER A 188 8.41 -17.14 -9.42
N VAL A 189 7.88 -17.76 -8.36
CA VAL A 189 8.47 -17.77 -7.02
C VAL A 189 9.83 -18.45 -7.03
N THR A 190 9.97 -19.59 -7.72
CA THR A 190 11.24 -20.31 -7.84
C THR A 190 12.31 -19.48 -8.57
N THR A 191 11.92 -18.77 -9.63
CA THR A 191 12.83 -17.86 -10.34
C THR A 191 13.27 -16.71 -9.44
N ALA A 192 12.33 -16.01 -8.81
CA ALA A 192 12.62 -14.89 -7.91
C ALA A 192 13.50 -15.32 -6.72
N ALA A 193 13.25 -16.51 -6.17
CA ALA A 193 14.07 -17.11 -5.11
C ALA A 193 15.52 -17.33 -5.55
N GLY A 194 15.73 -17.83 -6.76
CA GLY A 194 17.06 -18.12 -7.31
C GLY A 194 17.94 -16.88 -7.52
N GLU A 195 17.33 -15.70 -7.65
CA GLU A 195 18.02 -14.42 -7.80
C GLU A 195 18.37 -13.78 -6.44
N ASN A 196 17.92 -14.37 -5.34
CA ASN A 196 18.10 -13.80 -4.01
C ASN A 196 19.41 -14.23 -3.33
N ALA A 197 19.94 -13.39 -2.43
CA ALA A 197 21.10 -13.72 -1.61
C ALA A 197 20.89 -14.97 -0.73
N ASN A 198 19.64 -15.25 -0.34
CA ASN A 198 19.23 -16.41 0.46
C ASN A 198 18.67 -17.57 -0.40
N ALA A 199 19.02 -17.63 -1.69
CA ALA A 199 18.42 -18.55 -2.66
C ALA A 199 18.37 -20.02 -2.23
N ALA A 200 19.40 -20.53 -1.55
CA ALA A 200 19.46 -21.93 -1.13
C ALA A 200 18.39 -22.27 -0.07
N ASP A 201 18.22 -21.40 0.92
CA ASP A 201 17.25 -21.60 2.01
C ASP A 201 15.81 -21.40 1.49
N ILE A 202 15.61 -20.40 0.63
CA ILE A 202 14.32 -20.16 -0.03
C ILE A 202 13.95 -21.35 -0.93
N ALA A 203 14.87 -21.86 -1.75
CA ALA A 203 14.59 -22.99 -2.64
C ALA A 203 14.22 -24.27 -1.86
N ALA A 204 14.87 -24.50 -0.71
CA ALA A 204 14.55 -25.62 0.16
C ALA A 204 13.14 -25.47 0.78
N SER A 205 12.76 -24.27 1.22
CA SER A 205 11.44 -24.02 1.81
C SER A 205 10.32 -24.11 0.78
N VAL A 206 10.51 -23.55 -0.41
CA VAL A 206 9.56 -23.63 -1.55
C VAL A 206 9.33 -25.09 -1.97
N THR A 207 10.39 -25.89 -2.08
CA THR A 207 10.28 -27.31 -2.45
C THR A 207 9.49 -28.11 -1.41
N THR A 208 9.67 -27.78 -0.12
CA THR A 208 8.93 -28.41 0.97
C THR A 208 7.45 -28.03 0.91
N ALA A 209 7.15 -26.73 0.81
CA ALA A 209 5.78 -26.22 0.77
C ALA A 209 4.99 -26.70 -0.46
N ALA A 210 5.64 -26.88 -1.62
CA ALA A 210 5.00 -27.39 -2.83
C ALA A 210 4.71 -28.90 -2.80
N GLY A 211 5.26 -29.63 -1.82
CA GLY A 211 5.06 -31.07 -1.64
C GLY A 211 4.02 -31.46 -0.59
N GLU A 212 3.47 -30.49 0.14
CA GLU A 212 2.39 -30.65 1.13
C GLU A 212 1.00 -30.57 0.49
#